data_AF-A0A961KDI1-F1
#
_entry.id   AF-A0A961KDI1-F1
#
_cell.length_a   1.000
_cell.length_b   1.000
_cell.length_c   1.000
_cell.angle_alpha   90.00
_cell.angle_beta   90.00
_cell.angle_gamma   90.00
#
_symmetry.space_group_name_H-M   'P 1'
#
loop_
_entity.id
_entity.type
_entity.pdbx_description
1 polymer ?
#
loop_
_entity_poly.entity_id
_entity_poly.type
_entity_poly.pdbx_seq_one_letter_code
_entity_poly.pdbx_strand_id
1 'polypeptide(L)'
;MPLQEDRSLSYIDPAAPAAPAPEPAPRDYSGDDVLALVLQSLDDDKAEEVVQIDLRGRSSVADYMVICSGRSSRQVGAIAEKLMERLKERFRISARSEGKETGDWVLID
;
A
#
# COMPACT_ATOMS: atom_id res chain seq x y z
N MET A 1 -23.19 -24.28 -49.70
CA MET A 1 -24.51 -23.63 -49.88
C MET A 1 -25.45 -24.22 -48.85
N PRO A 2 -26.12 -23.48 -47.94
CA PRO A 2 -26.15 -22.03 -47.63
C PRO A 2 -25.36 -21.72 -46.32
N LEU A 3 -24.83 -20.52 -46.04
CA LEU A 3 -25.47 -19.27 -45.60
C LEU A 3 -26.29 -19.40 -44.30
N GLN A 4 -25.67 -19.05 -43.18
CA GLN A 4 -26.35 -18.46 -42.02
C GLN A 4 -25.45 -17.32 -41.50
N GLU A 5 -25.63 -16.16 -42.12
CA GLU A 5 -25.25 -14.86 -41.59
C GLU A 5 -26.41 -14.41 -40.70
N ASP A 6 -26.13 -14.01 -39.45
CA ASP A 6 -26.87 -13.04 -38.62
C ASP A 6 -26.68 -13.33 -37.12
N ARG A 7 -25.82 -12.55 -36.45
CA ARG A 7 -26.17 -11.77 -35.25
C ARG A 7 -24.96 -11.12 -34.59
N SER A 8 -24.97 -9.79 -34.68
CA SER A 8 -24.58 -8.86 -33.63
C SER A 8 -23.11 -8.84 -33.22
N LEU A 9 -22.41 -7.88 -33.83
CA LEU A 9 -21.47 -7.00 -33.14
C LEU A 9 -22.03 -6.63 -31.76
N SER A 10 -21.57 -7.31 -30.70
CA SER A 10 -21.61 -6.76 -29.36
C SER A 10 -20.19 -6.35 -29.02
N TYR A 11 -19.88 -5.10 -29.38
CA TYR A 11 -18.82 -4.36 -28.73
C TYR A 11 -19.23 -4.21 -27.27
N ILE A 12 -18.74 -5.12 -26.45
CA ILE A 12 -18.62 -4.95 -25.01
C ILE A 12 -17.13 -5.02 -24.75
N ASP A 13 -16.52 -3.87 -24.49
CA ASP A 13 -15.44 -3.82 -23.53
C ASP A 13 -16.06 -4.06 -22.15
N PRO A 14 -15.93 -5.24 -21.54
CA PRO A 14 -15.76 -5.23 -20.12
C PRO A 14 -14.34 -4.69 -19.90
N ALA A 15 -14.27 -3.45 -19.41
CA ALA A 15 -13.09 -2.95 -18.72
C ALA A 15 -12.40 -4.13 -18.02
N ALA A 16 -11.13 -4.33 -18.36
CA ALA A 16 -10.29 -5.35 -17.72
C ALA A 16 -10.64 -5.33 -16.22
N PRO A 17 -11.15 -6.43 -15.64
CA PRO A 17 -11.30 -6.46 -14.20
C PRO A 17 -9.89 -6.26 -13.70
N ALA A 18 -9.65 -5.08 -13.10
CA ALA A 18 -8.45 -4.83 -12.34
C ALA A 18 -8.22 -6.09 -11.53
N ALA A 19 -7.10 -6.76 -11.78
CA ALA A 19 -6.77 -8.03 -11.19
C ALA A 19 -7.19 -7.97 -9.71
N PRO A 20 -7.95 -8.96 -9.20
CA PRO A 20 -8.32 -8.95 -7.80
C PRO A 20 -7.00 -8.82 -7.03
N ALA A 21 -6.86 -7.70 -6.31
CA ALA A 21 -5.75 -7.51 -5.39
C ALA A 21 -5.62 -8.83 -4.61
N PRO A 22 -4.42 -9.42 -4.54
CA PRO A 22 -4.26 -10.78 -4.08
C PRO A 22 -4.96 -10.91 -2.73
N GLU A 23 -6.00 -11.74 -2.71
CA GLU A 23 -6.70 -12.12 -1.50
C GLU A 23 -5.62 -12.56 -0.52
N PRO A 24 -5.44 -11.87 0.60
CA PRO A 24 -4.30 -12.18 1.40
C PRO A 24 -4.55 -13.50 2.11
N ALA A 25 -3.54 -14.36 2.04
CA ALA A 25 -3.34 -15.48 2.93
C ALA A 25 -3.76 -15.10 4.36
N PRO A 26 -4.34 -16.02 5.15
CA PRO A 26 -5.01 -15.73 6.42
C PRO A 26 -4.16 -14.77 7.25
N ARG A 27 -4.54 -13.49 7.22
CA ARG A 27 -3.86 -12.42 7.93
C ARG A 27 -4.37 -12.52 9.36
N ASP A 28 -3.55 -12.96 10.30
CA ASP A 28 -3.80 -12.75 11.74
C ASP A 28 -3.77 -11.25 12.14
N TYR A 29 -3.87 -10.33 11.16
CA TYR A 29 -3.77 -8.89 11.34
C TYR A 29 -4.79 -8.15 10.45
N SER A 30 -5.46 -7.17 11.04
CA SER A 30 -6.32 -6.22 10.34
C SER A 30 -5.49 -5.04 9.81
N GLY A 31 -6.05 -4.29 8.85
CA GLY A 31 -5.43 -3.04 8.39
C GLY A 31 -5.22 -2.03 9.53
N ASP A 32 -6.09 -2.09 10.55
CA ASP A 32 -5.98 -1.28 11.77
C ASP A 32 -4.77 -1.67 12.64
N ASP A 33 -4.44 -2.97 12.73
CA ASP A 33 -3.25 -3.45 13.46
C ASP A 33 -1.96 -2.96 12.79
N VAL A 34 -1.93 -2.99 11.46
CA VAL A 34 -0.79 -2.50 10.66
C VAL A 34 -0.65 -0.99 10.87
N LEU A 35 -1.75 -0.24 10.79
CA LEU A 35 -1.77 1.20 11.03
C LEU A 35 -1.26 1.53 12.44
N ALA A 36 -1.73 0.82 13.47
CA ALA A 36 -1.31 1.05 14.85
C ALA A 36 0.21 0.83 15.03
N LEU A 37 0.76 -0.20 14.38
CA LEU A 37 2.21 -0.43 14.35
C LEU A 37 2.96 0.68 13.63
N VAL A 38 2.45 1.17 12.50
CA VAL A 38 3.03 2.29 11.75
C VAL A 38 3.08 3.54 12.61
N LEU A 39 1.95 3.93 13.21
CA LEU A 39 1.86 5.10 14.09
C LEU A 39 2.80 4.99 15.29
N GLN A 40 2.88 3.80 15.91
CA GLN A 40 3.81 3.56 17.01
C GLN A 40 5.27 3.68 16.57
N SER A 41 5.61 3.21 15.36
CA SER A 41 6.97 3.36 14.82
C SER A 41 7.31 4.81 14.53
N LEU A 42 6.37 5.57 13.97
CA LEU A 42 6.56 6.98 13.69
C LEU A 42 6.73 7.81 14.98
N ASP A 43 6.02 7.49 16.06
CA ASP A 43 6.18 8.14 17.36
C ASP A 43 7.53 7.82 18.03
N ASP A 44 7.96 6.56 17.97
CA ASP A 44 9.22 6.07 18.54
C ASP A 44 10.42 6.74 17.86
N ASP A 45 10.36 6.88 16.53
CA ASP A 45 11.40 7.54 15.73
C ASP A 45 11.26 9.08 15.67
N LYS A 46 10.32 9.67 16.43
CA LYS A 46 10.08 11.12 16.49
C LYS A 46 9.88 11.75 15.11
N ALA A 47 9.07 11.11 14.28
CA ALA A 47 8.61 11.69 13.02
C ALA A 47 7.72 12.91 13.27
N GLU A 48 7.82 13.90 12.39
CA GLU A 48 7.03 15.13 12.43
C GLU A 48 5.92 15.07 11.36
N GLU A 49 4.85 15.85 11.52
CA GLU A 49 3.77 15.93 10.52
C GLU A 49 3.17 14.57 10.13
N VAL A 50 2.89 13.70 11.11
CA VAL A 50 2.26 12.39 10.87
C VAL A 50 0.78 12.61 10.53
N VAL A 51 0.42 12.38 9.27
CA VAL A 51 -0.93 12.49 8.74
C VAL A 51 -1.41 11.11 8.31
N GLN A 52 -2.51 10.66 8.92
CA GLN A 52 -3.23 9.46 8.49
C GLN A 52 -4.42 9.86 7.63
N ILE A 53 -4.56 9.21 6.49
CA ILE A 53 -5.66 9.36 5.55
C ILE A 53 -6.38 8.03 5.45
N ASP A 54 -7.64 8.02 5.86
CA ASP A 54 -8.54 6.87 5.66
C ASP A 54 -9.07 6.91 4.22
N LEU A 55 -8.78 5.86 3.46
CA LEU A 55 -9.15 5.75 2.05
C LEU A 55 -10.33 4.78 1.83
N ARG A 56 -10.87 4.20 2.91
CA ARG A 56 -11.97 3.23 2.83
C ARG A 56 -13.18 3.88 2.17
N GLY A 57 -13.58 3.34 1.03
CA GLY A 57 -14.70 3.85 0.22
C GLY A 57 -14.37 5.02 -0.71
N ARG A 58 -13.12 5.52 -0.75
CA ARG A 58 -12.67 6.54 -1.72
C ARG A 58 -11.71 6.00 -2.77
N SER A 59 -10.94 4.97 -2.44
CA SER A 59 -9.98 4.34 -3.36
C SER A 59 -9.96 2.83 -3.16
N SER A 60 -9.88 2.09 -4.26
CA SER A 60 -9.74 0.62 -4.24
C SER A 60 -8.28 0.16 -4.14
N VAL A 61 -7.34 1.09 -4.09
CA VAL A 61 -5.90 0.82 -4.11
C VAL A 61 -5.36 0.49 -2.72
N ALA A 62 -5.85 1.16 -1.66
CA ALA A 62 -5.38 0.98 -0.29
C ALA A 62 -6.47 1.37 0.72
N ASP A 63 -6.44 0.78 1.93
CA ASP A 63 -7.35 1.10 3.03
C ASP A 63 -6.93 2.35 3.81
N TYR A 64 -5.63 2.48 4.06
CA TYR A 64 -5.02 3.56 4.84
C TYR A 64 -3.77 4.06 4.14
N MET A 65 -3.57 5.38 4.17
CA MET A 65 -2.33 6.02 3.75
C MET A 65 -1.78 6.85 4.90
N VAL A 66 -0.50 6.66 5.22
CA VAL A 66 0.18 7.42 6.27
C VAL A 66 1.32 8.19 5.64
N ILE A 67 1.37 9.49 5.92
CA ILE A 67 2.41 10.40 5.46
C ILE A 67 3.10 10.94 6.70
N CYS A 68 4.42 10.97 6.70
CA CYS A 68 5.20 11.55 7.78
C CYS A 68 6.41 12.30 7.22
N SER A 69 6.88 13.29 7.96
CA SER A 69 8.11 14.03 7.68
C SER A 69 9.20 13.65 8.67
N GLY A 70 10.45 13.61 8.19
CA GLY A 70 11.63 13.44 9.03
C GLY A 70 12.52 14.68 8.97
N ARG A 71 13.33 14.91 10.02
CA ARG A 71 14.22 16.08 10.12
C ARG A 71 15.42 16.03 9.18
N SER A 72 15.71 14.85 8.63
CA SER A 72 16.82 14.61 7.72
C SER A 72 16.53 13.40 6.85
N SER A 73 17.05 13.40 5.62
CA SER A 73 17.05 12.24 4.72
C SER A 73 17.52 10.94 5.39
N ARG A 74 18.52 11.04 6.26
CA ARG A 74 19.02 9.89 7.03
C ARG A 74 17.99 9.39 8.05
N GLN A 75 17.25 10.29 8.70
CA GLN A 75 16.19 9.91 9.64
C GLN A 75 15.02 9.25 8.89
N VAL A 76 14.62 9.81 7.75
CA VAL A 76 13.56 9.24 6.90
C VAL A 76 13.92 7.81 6.45
N GLY A 77 15.15 7.61 5.97
CA GLY A 77 15.64 6.27 5.61
C GLY A 77 15.63 5.29 6.78
N ALA A 78 16.08 5.72 7.97
CA ALA A 78 16.09 4.89 9.17
C ALA A 78 14.68 4.53 9.66
N ILE A 79 13.74 5.48 9.63
CA ILE A 79 12.31 5.24 9.93
C ILE A 79 11.75 4.17 9.01
N ALA A 80 12.00 4.32 7.71
CA ALA A 80 11.50 3.37 6.71
C ALA A 80 12.05 1.95 6.91
N GLU A 81 13.35 1.83 7.20
CA GLU A 81 13.98 0.54 7.50
C GLU A 81 13.37 -0.13 8.72
N LYS A 82 13.33 0.59 9.83
CA LYS A 82 12.75 0.08 11.08
C LYS A 82 11.30 -0.31 10.88
N LEU A 83 10.52 0.47 10.13
CA LEU A 83 9.13 0.15 9.86
C LEU A 83 9.00 -1.16 9.08
N MET A 84 9.78 -1.35 8.02
CA MET A 84 9.81 -2.60 7.26
C MET A 84 10.24 -3.80 8.11
N GLU A 85 11.25 -3.63 8.96
CA GLU A 85 11.70 -4.68 9.89
C GLU A 85 10.57 -5.06 10.86
N ARG A 86 9.92 -4.08 11.49
CA ARG A 86 8.79 -4.30 12.41
C ARG A 86 7.62 -5.00 11.73
N LEU A 87 7.27 -4.60 10.51
CA LEU A 87 6.21 -5.23 9.70
C LEU A 87 6.55 -6.70 9.38
N LYS A 88 7.81 -6.98 9.06
CA LYS A 88 8.30 -8.33 8.79
C LYS A 88 8.34 -9.20 10.05
N GLU A 89 8.75 -8.65 11.19
CA GLU A 89 8.81 -9.37 12.46
C GLU A 89 7.41 -9.70 13.00
N ARG A 90 6.48 -8.73 12.97
CA ARG A 90 5.14 -8.88 13.53
C ARG A 90 4.18 -9.61 12.61
N PHE A 91 4.14 -9.22 11.34
CA PHE A 91 3.11 -9.66 10.39
C PHE A 91 3.66 -10.50 9.24
N ARG A 92 4.99 -10.69 9.18
CA ARG A 92 5.69 -11.34 8.05
C ARG A 92 5.37 -10.71 6.70
N ILE A 93 5.00 -9.43 6.71
CA ILE A 93 4.79 -8.63 5.51
C ILE A 93 6.16 -8.24 4.97
N SER A 94 6.36 -8.49 3.68
CA SER A 94 7.55 -8.02 2.97
C SER A 94 7.13 -6.82 2.13
N ALA A 95 7.22 -5.63 2.72
CA ALA A 95 6.91 -4.38 2.04
C ALA A 95 8.06 -3.99 1.09
N ARG A 96 7.73 -3.37 -0.04
CA ARG A 96 8.69 -2.83 -0.99
C ARG A 96 8.95 -1.35 -0.65
N SER A 97 10.21 -0.98 -0.49
CA SER A 97 10.61 0.43 -0.34
C SER A 97 11.17 1.00 -1.65
N GLU A 98 10.69 2.17 -2.06
CA GLU A 98 11.23 2.98 -3.17
C GLU A 98 11.74 4.35 -2.67
N GLY A 99 12.63 5.02 -3.42
CA GLY A 99 13.11 6.38 -3.11
C GLY A 99 14.31 6.48 -2.15
N LYS A 100 14.67 5.36 -1.51
CA LYS A 100 15.76 5.27 -0.52
C LYS A 100 17.13 5.74 -1.01
N GLU A 101 17.42 5.61 -2.31
CA GLU A 101 18.69 6.00 -2.94
C GLU A 101 18.84 7.51 -3.10
N THR A 102 17.73 8.24 -3.29
CA THR A 102 17.73 9.70 -3.39
C THR A 102 17.72 10.34 -2.00
N GLY A 103 17.10 9.68 -1.01
CA GLY A 103 17.10 10.10 0.39
C GLY A 103 16.13 11.25 0.70
N ASP A 104 15.56 11.90 -0.31
CA ASP A 104 14.55 12.97 -0.14
C ASP A 104 13.16 12.43 0.22
N TRP A 105 12.81 11.22 -0.21
CA TRP A 105 11.52 10.57 0.08
C TRP A 105 11.66 9.06 0.09
N VAL A 106 10.81 8.40 0.86
CA VAL A 106 10.70 6.94 0.87
C VAL A 106 9.23 6.55 0.77
N LEU A 107 8.92 5.68 -0.18
CA LEU A 107 7.60 5.08 -0.33
C LEU A 107 7.68 3.62 0.11
N ILE A 108 6.72 3.17 0.90
CA ILE A 108 6.61 1.78 1.36
C ILE A 108 5.22 1.28 0.95
N ASP A 109 5.19 0.20 0.16
CA ASP A 109 3.99 -0.50 -0.32
C ASP A 109 4.01 -1.97 0.12
#